data_AF-A0A838H8C1-F1
#
_entry.id   AF-A0A838H8C1-F1
#
_cell.length_a   1.000
_cell.length_b   1.000
_cell.length_c   1.000
_cell.angle_alpha   90.00
_cell.angle_beta   90.00
_cell.angle_gamma   90.00
#
_symmetry.space_group_name_H-M   'P 1'
#
loop_
_entity.id
_entity.type
_entity.pdbx_description
1 polymer ?
#
loop_
_entity_poly.entity_id
_entity_poly.type
_entity_poly.pdbx_seq_one_letter_code
_entity_poly.pdbx_strand_id
1 'polypeptide(L)'
;MSNAAVLPQITDEVLASLAQAEGVCIRPLLNKVTDTATGETHLVPIRCGSTREAVCPPCAQRNRRLRMQQCREGWHLDTEPESEADAQANSANDDDRDLGNDDGDLGEVARRVRSTRRRQDAPDLPRLPVESRTIGKVFEAPDGRRFRPSMFATFTLPSYGRVRPDGTPVDPDRYDYRRAALDAMHFPKLVDRLWQNLRRATGYRVQYFAAVEPQRRLAPHLHAAIRGAIPRQVFRQVVAATYHQVWWPRFDRPVFTEDRMPVWSTEVEGYVDLATGEPLPTWGEGLDRLDAELETDPGLPPTHVVRFGTQLDLQG
;
A
#
# COMPACT_ATOMS: atom_id res chain seq x y z
N MET A 1 70.68 -4.12 15.60
CA MET A 1 69.79 -3.86 14.45
C MET A 1 68.66 -4.88 14.52
N SER A 2 67.51 -4.50 15.10
CA SER A 2 66.31 -5.34 15.10
C SER A 2 65.35 -4.72 14.10
N ASN A 3 65.11 -5.42 12.99
CA ASN A 3 64.22 -4.98 11.93
C ASN A 3 62.80 -5.27 12.40
N ALA A 4 62.12 -4.25 12.96
CA ALA A 4 60.72 -4.37 13.32
C ALA A 4 59.92 -4.56 12.01
N ALA A 5 59.38 -5.76 11.81
CA ALA A 5 58.50 -6.03 10.69
C ALA A 5 57.29 -5.09 10.79
N VAL A 6 57.19 -4.15 9.85
CA VAL A 6 56.02 -3.30 9.67
C VAL A 6 54.87 -4.22 9.25
N LEU A 7 53.96 -4.51 10.18
CA LEU A 7 52.71 -5.19 9.83
C LEU A 7 51.96 -4.30 8.82
N PRO A 8 51.54 -4.81 7.67
CA PRO A 8 50.80 -4.01 6.70
C PRO A 8 49.53 -3.50 7.36
N GLN A 9 49.37 -2.17 7.39
CA GLN A 9 48.19 -1.55 7.94
C GLN A 9 46.99 -1.86 7.05
N ILE A 10 45.98 -2.49 7.64
CA ILE A 10 44.70 -2.71 6.97
C ILE A 10 43.99 -1.36 6.91
N THR A 11 43.98 -0.74 5.75
CA THR A 11 43.26 0.52 5.49
C THR A 11 41.84 0.23 5.02
N ASP A 12 40.97 1.24 5.10
CA ASP A 12 39.61 1.15 4.57
C ASP A 12 39.58 0.83 3.07
N GLU A 13 40.57 1.32 2.32
CA GLU A 13 40.72 1.03 0.89
C GLU A 13 41.07 -0.44 0.64
N VAL A 14 41.95 -1.02 1.46
CA VAL A 14 42.30 -2.45 1.39
C VAL A 14 41.10 -3.30 1.75
N LEU A 15 40.34 -2.93 2.79
CA LEU A 15 39.11 -3.63 3.19
C LEU A 15 38.02 -3.51 2.11
N ALA A 16 37.82 -2.34 1.53
CA ALA A 16 36.86 -2.14 0.45
C ALA A 16 37.25 -2.93 -0.80
N SER A 17 38.54 -2.95 -1.16
CA SER A 17 39.05 -3.71 -2.30
C SER A 17 38.87 -5.22 -2.10
N LEU A 18 39.20 -5.73 -0.91
CA LEU A 18 38.98 -7.13 -0.56
C LEU A 18 37.49 -7.49 -0.54
N ALA A 19 36.65 -6.67 0.10
CA ALA A 19 35.21 -6.89 0.11
C ALA A 19 34.62 -6.88 -1.30
N GLN A 20 35.11 -6.02 -2.19
CA GLN A 20 34.71 -6.02 -3.60
C GLN A 20 35.15 -7.30 -4.32
N ALA A 21 36.39 -7.75 -4.12
CA ALA A 21 36.91 -8.99 -4.72
C ALA A 21 36.11 -10.22 -4.27
N GLU A 22 35.71 -10.27 -3.00
CA GLU A 22 34.89 -11.34 -2.41
C GLU A 22 33.38 -11.17 -2.66
N GLY A 23 32.96 -10.10 -3.35
CA GLY A 23 31.53 -9.85 -3.62
C GLY A 23 30.70 -9.50 -2.37
N VAL A 24 31.33 -9.00 -1.30
CA VAL A 24 30.72 -8.55 -0.06
C VAL A 24 30.51 -7.02 -0.09
N CYS A 25 29.56 -6.52 0.70
CA CYS A 25 29.21 -5.10 0.70
C CYS A 25 30.37 -4.22 1.22
N ILE A 26 30.82 -3.26 0.42
CA ILE A 26 31.88 -2.30 0.77
C ILE A 26 31.42 -1.15 1.69
N ARG A 27 30.10 -1.04 1.92
CA ARG A 27 29.47 0.02 2.74
C ARG A 27 28.39 -0.57 3.65
N PRO A 28 28.71 -1.44 4.60
CA PRO A 28 27.68 -2.02 5.47
C PRO A 28 27.01 -0.93 6.31
N LEU A 29 25.69 -1.07 6.52
CA LEU A 29 24.96 -0.29 7.50
C LEU A 29 24.96 -1.09 8.81
N LEU A 30 25.29 -0.43 9.92
CA LEU A 30 25.32 -1.07 11.23
C LEU A 30 23.96 -0.89 11.88
N ASN A 31 23.22 -1.98 12.03
CA ASN A 31 21.95 -1.98 12.74
C ASN A 31 22.16 -2.47 14.17
N LYS A 32 21.60 -1.74 15.13
CA LYS A 32 21.48 -2.17 16.51
C LYS A 32 20.22 -3.04 16.64
N VAL A 33 20.41 -4.31 16.96
CA VAL A 33 19.33 -5.28 17.13
C VAL A 33 19.23 -5.62 18.61
N THR A 34 18.06 -5.40 19.20
CA THR A 34 17.79 -5.74 20.60
C THR A 34 16.88 -6.95 20.66
N ASP A 35 17.31 -7.97 21.38
CA ASP A 35 16.50 -9.14 21.69
C ASP A 35 15.39 -8.74 22.68
N THR A 36 14.14 -8.97 22.31
CA THR A 36 12.96 -8.55 23.08
C THR A 36 12.69 -9.41 24.31
N ALA A 37 13.26 -10.61 24.40
CA ALA A 37 13.11 -11.52 25.52
C ALA A 37 14.23 -11.34 26.57
N THR A 38 15.46 -11.09 26.11
CA THR A 38 16.63 -10.97 27.00
C THR A 38 17.07 -9.53 27.27
N GLY A 39 16.68 -8.58 26.40
CA GLY A 39 17.15 -7.19 26.43
C GLY A 39 18.58 -7.01 25.92
N GLU A 40 19.27 -8.09 25.52
CA GLU A 40 20.63 -8.01 24.99
C GLU A 40 20.64 -7.28 23.64
N THR A 41 21.71 -6.54 23.37
CA THR A 41 21.84 -5.79 22.12
C THR A 41 23.11 -6.12 21.37
N HIS A 42 22.96 -6.41 20.08
CA HIS A 42 24.03 -6.73 19.13
C HIS A 42 24.08 -5.72 17.99
N LEU A 43 25.29 -5.43 17.48
CA LEU A 43 25.47 -4.69 16.24
C LEU A 43 25.60 -5.67 15.08
N VAL A 44 24.66 -5.60 14.13
CA VAL A 44 24.62 -6.48 12.96
C VAL A 44 24.94 -5.65 11.71
N PRO A 45 26.04 -5.95 11.00
CA PRO A 45 26.33 -5.31 9.71
C PRO A 45 25.39 -5.87 8.64
N ILE A 46 24.53 -5.02 8.10
CA ILE A 46 23.68 -5.34 6.96
C ILE A 46 24.24 -4.70 5.69
N ARG A 47 23.98 -5.31 4.54
CA ARG A 47 24.40 -4.76 3.25
C ARG A 47 23.67 -3.44 2.98
N CYS A 48 24.33 -2.46 2.35
CA CYS A 48 23.68 -1.19 1.97
C CYS A 48 22.52 -1.31 0.99
N GLY A 49 22.42 -2.43 0.25
CA GLY A 49 21.34 -2.63 -0.72
C GLY A 49 21.40 -1.72 -1.95
N SER A 50 22.49 -0.97 -2.16
CA SER A 50 22.62 -0.06 -3.31
C SER A 50 22.36 -0.77 -4.64
N THR A 51 21.59 -0.12 -5.50
CA THR A 51 21.34 -0.55 -6.88
C THR A 51 22.31 0.08 -7.88
N ARG A 52 23.12 1.05 -7.44
CA ARG A 52 24.08 1.80 -8.26
C ARG A 52 25.47 1.19 -8.13
N GLU A 53 26.01 0.72 -9.25
CA GLU A 53 27.34 0.10 -9.32
C GLU A 53 28.44 1.05 -8.82
N ALA A 54 28.38 2.33 -9.19
CA ALA A 54 29.32 3.35 -8.72
C ALA A 54 29.34 3.57 -7.18
N VAL A 55 28.29 3.16 -6.46
CA VAL A 55 28.19 3.33 -5.00
C VAL A 55 28.66 2.06 -4.27
N CYS A 56 28.28 0.88 -4.77
CA CYS A 56 28.67 -0.40 -4.21
C CYS A 56 28.49 -1.50 -5.29
N PRO A 57 29.55 -1.84 -6.05
CA PRO A 57 29.47 -2.82 -7.12
C PRO A 57 28.93 -4.20 -6.67
N PRO A 58 29.37 -4.76 -5.51
CA PRO A 58 28.87 -6.06 -5.05
C PRO A 58 27.36 -6.08 -4.79
N CYS A 59 26.82 -5.04 -4.13
CA CYS A 59 25.37 -4.97 -3.87
C CYS A 59 24.57 -4.74 -5.15
N ALA A 60 25.06 -3.90 -6.07
CA ALA A 60 24.41 -3.65 -7.35
C ALA A 60 24.35 -4.93 -8.20
N GLN A 61 25.46 -5.67 -8.29
CA GLN A 61 25.52 -6.94 -9.02
C GLN A 61 24.60 -8.00 -8.41
N ARG A 62 24.58 -8.13 -7.07
CA ARG A 62 23.68 -9.06 -6.36
C ARG A 62 22.21 -8.73 -6.62
N ASN A 63 21.84 -7.45 -6.50
CA ASN A 63 20.48 -6.99 -6.79
C ASN A 63 20.08 -7.24 -8.25
N ARG A 64 21.02 -7.06 -9.21
CA ARG A 64 20.79 -7.39 -10.62
C ARG A 64 20.53 -8.88 -10.82
N ARG A 65 21.35 -9.76 -10.22
CA ARG A 65 21.16 -11.22 -10.29
C ARG A 65 19.83 -11.65 -9.67
N LEU A 66 19.50 -11.12 -8.49
CA LEU A 66 18.23 -11.39 -7.83
C LEU A 66 17.04 -10.99 -8.71
N ARG A 67 17.06 -9.80 -9.32
CA ARG A 67 15.99 -9.35 -10.23
C ARG A 67 15.88 -10.23 -11.47
N MET A 68 17.00 -10.63 -12.06
CA MET A 68 17.00 -11.58 -13.19
C MET A 68 16.34 -12.90 -12.80
N GLN A 69 16.68 -13.44 -11.63
CA GLN A 69 16.05 -14.64 -11.09
C GLN A 69 14.55 -14.43 -10.86
N GLN A 70 14.14 -13.37 -10.16
CA GLN A 70 12.72 -13.05 -9.91
C GLN A 70 11.91 -12.86 -11.20
N CYS A 71 12.49 -12.21 -12.22
CA CYS A 71 11.85 -12.06 -13.51
C CYS A 71 11.71 -13.42 -14.22
N ARG A 72 12.74 -14.25 -14.21
CA ARG A 72 12.74 -15.58 -14.87
C ARG A 72 11.83 -16.58 -14.18
N GLU A 73 11.92 -16.69 -12.86
CA GLU A 73 11.25 -17.70 -12.03
C GLU A 73 9.88 -17.24 -11.52
N GLY A 74 9.52 -15.98 -11.73
CA GLY A 74 8.22 -15.42 -11.33
C GLY A 74 7.51 -14.73 -12.48
N TRP A 75 7.91 -13.49 -12.76
CA TRP A 75 7.12 -12.60 -13.63
C TRP A 75 6.93 -13.12 -15.07
N HIS A 76 7.95 -13.78 -15.62
CA HIS A 76 7.95 -14.31 -16.99
C HIS A 76 7.61 -15.79 -17.08
N LEU A 77 7.10 -16.42 -16.02
CA LEU A 77 6.59 -17.78 -16.11
C LEU A 77 5.54 -17.90 -17.23
N ASP A 78 5.48 -19.05 -17.87
CA ASP A 78 4.53 -19.36 -18.93
C ASP A 78 3.49 -20.41 -18.50
N THR A 79 3.72 -21.07 -17.37
CA THR A 79 2.83 -22.00 -16.67
C THR A 79 2.44 -21.44 -15.31
N GLU A 80 1.19 -21.69 -14.88
CA GLU A 80 0.71 -21.23 -13.58
C GLU A 80 1.62 -21.76 -12.47
N PRO A 81 2.07 -20.91 -11.53
CA PRO A 81 2.79 -21.38 -10.37
C PRO A 81 1.83 -22.22 -9.53
N GLU A 82 2.33 -23.34 -8.99
CA GLU A 82 1.59 -24.15 -8.02
C GLU A 82 1.20 -23.25 -6.83
N SER A 83 -0.09 -23.18 -6.52
CA SER A 83 -0.55 -22.44 -5.34
C SER A 83 -0.79 -23.39 -4.16
N GLU A 84 -0.52 -22.93 -2.95
CA GLU A 84 -0.83 -23.72 -1.73
C GLU A 84 -2.33 -24.03 -1.63
N ALA A 85 -3.19 -23.18 -2.22
CA ALA A 85 -4.62 -23.45 -2.37
C ALA A 85 -4.91 -24.66 -3.27
N ASP A 86 -4.11 -24.89 -4.32
CA ASP A 86 -4.23 -26.10 -5.16
C ASP A 86 -3.70 -27.35 -4.42
N ALA A 87 -2.77 -27.17 -3.47
CA ALA A 87 -2.29 -28.24 -2.60
C ALA A 87 -3.29 -28.59 -1.47
N GLN A 88 -4.07 -27.61 -1.00
CA GLN A 88 -5.07 -27.74 0.07
C GLN A 88 -6.49 -28.07 -0.44
N ALA A 89 -6.81 -27.74 -1.70
CA ALA A 89 -8.05 -28.15 -2.36
C ALA A 89 -8.15 -29.69 -2.56
N ASN A 90 -7.02 -30.40 -2.46
CA ASN A 90 -7.01 -31.87 -2.38
C ASN A 90 -7.34 -32.41 -0.97
N SER A 91 -7.69 -31.58 0.03
CA SER A 91 -8.00 -32.06 1.38
C SER A 91 -9.13 -31.39 2.17
N ALA A 92 -9.72 -30.24 1.78
CA ALA A 92 -10.90 -29.73 2.49
C ALA A 92 -11.72 -28.68 1.72
N ASN A 93 -13.04 -28.69 1.96
CA ASN A 93 -14.07 -27.85 1.36
C ASN A 93 -13.78 -26.34 1.40
N ASP A 94 -14.16 -25.68 0.30
CA ASP A 94 -14.16 -24.24 0.08
C ASP A 94 -14.92 -23.47 1.17
N ASP A 95 -14.19 -22.61 1.87
CA ASP A 95 -14.75 -21.38 2.45
C ASP A 95 -13.92 -20.20 1.94
N ASP A 96 -14.60 -19.31 1.22
CA ASP A 96 -14.10 -18.04 0.68
C ASP A 96 -13.40 -17.20 1.77
N ARG A 97 -12.07 -17.34 1.88
CA ARG A 97 -11.25 -16.40 2.67
C ARG A 97 -10.81 -15.26 1.76
N ASP A 98 -11.63 -14.22 1.78
CA ASP A 98 -11.25 -12.85 1.42
C ASP A 98 -9.93 -12.52 2.14
N LEU A 99 -8.83 -12.47 1.40
CA LEU A 99 -7.52 -11.98 1.87
C LEU A 99 -7.60 -10.45 2.04
N GLY A 100 -8.48 -10.02 2.94
CA GLY A 100 -8.54 -8.68 3.47
C GLY A 100 -7.53 -8.56 4.58
N ASN A 101 -6.65 -7.58 4.43
CA ASN A 101 -5.65 -7.08 5.36
C ASN A 101 -5.98 -7.42 6.84
N ASP A 102 -5.05 -8.17 7.45
CA ASP A 102 -4.96 -8.41 8.89
C ASP A 102 -4.60 -7.08 9.55
N ASP A 103 -5.62 -6.28 9.87
CA ASP A 103 -5.49 -5.18 10.81
C ASP A 103 -5.26 -5.83 12.18
N GLY A 104 -4.02 -5.73 12.66
CA GLY A 104 -3.46 -6.56 13.72
C GLY A 104 -4.32 -6.74 14.98
N ASP A 105 -4.26 -7.97 15.49
CA ASP A 105 -4.37 -8.40 16.88
C ASP A 105 -4.90 -7.36 17.89
N LEU A 106 -6.21 -7.16 17.86
CA LEU A 106 -7.00 -6.73 19.02
C LEU A 106 -8.13 -7.75 19.13
N GLY A 107 -8.01 -8.65 20.11
CA GLY A 107 -8.73 -9.93 20.21
C GLY A 107 -10.24 -9.88 19.97
N GLU A 108 -10.78 -11.00 19.47
CA GLU A 108 -12.18 -11.46 19.46
C GLU A 108 -13.33 -10.43 19.62
N VAL A 109 -13.25 -9.26 18.98
CA VAL A 109 -14.43 -8.41 18.78
C VAL A 109 -15.05 -8.82 17.45
N ALA A 110 -16.27 -9.36 17.51
CA ALA A 110 -17.06 -9.68 16.33
C ALA A 110 -17.02 -8.51 15.33
N ARG A 111 -16.44 -8.73 14.16
CA ARG A 111 -16.23 -7.71 13.13
C ARG A 111 -17.57 -7.05 12.79
N ARG A 112 -17.75 -5.76 13.11
CA ARG A 112 -18.97 -5.01 12.77
C ARG A 112 -19.10 -4.94 11.24
N VAL A 113 -19.99 -5.74 10.67
CA VAL A 113 -20.28 -5.77 9.23
C VAL A 113 -21.37 -4.74 8.93
N ARG A 114 -21.01 -3.62 8.32
CA ARG A 114 -21.99 -2.65 7.82
C ARG A 114 -22.24 -2.89 6.34
N SER A 115 -23.51 -2.93 5.94
CA SER A 115 -23.89 -2.96 4.53
C SER A 115 -23.35 -1.70 3.85
N THR A 116 -22.38 -1.87 2.94
CA THR A 116 -21.88 -0.75 2.14
C THR A 116 -22.95 -0.35 1.14
N ARG A 117 -23.73 0.69 1.45
CA ARG A 117 -24.74 1.23 0.52
C ARG A 117 -24.06 1.57 -0.80
N ARG A 118 -24.37 0.78 -1.84
CA ARG A 118 -23.76 0.93 -3.17
C ARG A 118 -24.22 2.24 -3.76
N ARG A 119 -23.27 3.11 -4.12
CA ARG A 119 -23.57 4.35 -4.84
C ARG A 119 -24.04 4.02 -6.26
N GLN A 120 -25.11 4.68 -6.70
CA GLN A 120 -25.72 4.45 -8.02
C GLN A 120 -25.10 5.30 -9.14
N ASP A 121 -24.31 6.32 -8.81
CA ASP A 121 -23.64 7.20 -9.77
C ASP A 121 -22.27 6.68 -10.24
N ALA A 122 -21.79 5.56 -9.68
CA ALA A 122 -20.57 4.91 -10.14
C ALA A 122 -20.86 4.08 -11.40
N PRO A 123 -19.98 4.13 -12.42
CA PRO A 123 -20.13 3.31 -13.63
C PRO A 123 -20.29 1.83 -13.29
N ASP A 124 -21.18 1.16 -14.02
CA ASP A 124 -21.27 -0.30 -13.95
C ASP A 124 -20.03 -0.94 -14.58
N LEU A 125 -19.49 -1.92 -13.86
CA LEU A 125 -18.33 -2.68 -14.31
C LEU A 125 -18.80 -3.99 -14.93
N PRO A 126 -18.11 -4.48 -15.98
CA PRO A 126 -18.32 -5.82 -16.47
C PRO A 126 -18.09 -6.82 -15.32
N ARG A 127 -18.86 -7.90 -15.31
CA ARG A 127 -18.66 -9.02 -14.40
C ARG A 127 -18.38 -10.24 -15.25
N LEU A 128 -17.13 -10.69 -15.23
CA LEU A 128 -16.72 -11.90 -15.90
C LEU A 128 -16.61 -13.04 -14.88
N PRO A 129 -16.86 -14.30 -15.29
CA PRO A 129 -16.52 -15.45 -14.47
C PRO A 129 -15.06 -15.36 -14.04
N VAL A 130 -14.78 -15.59 -12.75
CA VAL A 130 -13.43 -15.48 -12.21
C VAL A 130 -12.72 -16.82 -12.38
N GLU A 131 -11.69 -16.83 -13.22
CA GLU A 131 -10.80 -17.97 -13.38
C GLU A 131 -9.67 -17.92 -12.35
N SER A 132 -9.27 -19.08 -11.83
CA SER A 132 -8.15 -19.23 -10.88
C SER A 132 -6.75 -19.04 -11.50
N ARG A 133 -6.66 -18.42 -12.68
CA ARG A 133 -5.39 -18.17 -13.37
C ARG A 133 -4.76 -16.83 -13.02
N THR A 134 -3.44 -16.77 -13.01
CA THR A 134 -2.64 -15.56 -12.77
C THR A 134 -1.89 -15.09 -14.01
N ILE A 135 -1.73 -15.97 -15.01
CA ILE A 135 -1.01 -15.69 -16.24
C ILE A 135 -1.96 -15.07 -17.28
N GLY A 136 -1.47 -13.97 -17.87
CA GLY A 136 -2.15 -13.25 -18.93
C GLY A 136 -2.23 -14.04 -20.24
N LYS A 137 -3.12 -13.59 -21.13
CA LYS A 137 -3.28 -14.17 -22.46
C LYS A 137 -1.97 -14.10 -23.27
N VAL A 138 -1.72 -15.13 -24.07
CA VAL A 138 -0.64 -15.16 -25.06
C VAL A 138 -1.09 -14.48 -26.34
N PHE A 139 -0.25 -13.62 -26.88
CA PHE A 139 -0.41 -12.95 -28.15
C PHE A 139 0.60 -13.49 -29.15
N GLU A 140 0.26 -13.44 -30.42
CA GLU A 140 1.13 -13.83 -31.53
C GLU A 140 1.35 -12.60 -32.40
N ALA A 141 2.63 -12.26 -32.63
CA ALA A 141 3.01 -11.21 -33.54
C ALA A 141 2.93 -11.70 -35.01
N PRO A 142 2.86 -10.81 -36.00
CA PRO A 142 2.79 -11.20 -37.42
C PRO A 142 3.96 -12.08 -37.91
N ASP A 143 5.07 -12.09 -37.18
CA ASP A 143 6.25 -12.93 -37.45
C ASP A 143 6.23 -14.29 -36.72
N GLY A 144 5.10 -14.66 -36.11
CA GLY A 144 4.92 -15.90 -35.36
C GLY A 144 5.49 -15.88 -33.94
N ARG A 145 6.10 -14.78 -33.49
CA ARG A 145 6.61 -14.69 -32.11
C ARG A 145 5.45 -14.62 -31.12
N ARG A 146 5.41 -15.57 -30.19
CA ARG A 146 4.48 -15.56 -29.07
C ARG A 146 5.02 -14.72 -27.91
N PHE A 147 4.19 -13.85 -27.37
CA PHE A 147 4.56 -13.01 -26.22
C PHE A 147 3.39 -12.82 -25.25
N ARG A 148 3.71 -12.45 -24.01
CA ARG A 148 2.74 -12.11 -22.96
C ARG A 148 3.00 -10.68 -22.51
N PRO A 149 2.15 -9.71 -22.90
CA PRO A 149 2.36 -8.33 -22.54
C PRO A 149 2.22 -8.12 -21.03
N SER A 150 2.92 -7.11 -20.53
CA SER A 150 2.68 -6.50 -19.23
C SER A 150 2.33 -5.05 -19.48
N MET A 151 1.61 -4.43 -18.55
CA MET A 151 1.29 -3.01 -18.60
C MET A 151 1.80 -2.32 -17.35
N PHE A 152 2.11 -1.04 -17.48
CA PHE A 152 2.45 -0.17 -16.37
C PHE A 152 1.36 0.89 -16.22
N ALA A 153 0.86 1.07 -15.00
CA ALA A 153 -0.22 1.98 -14.69
C ALA A 153 0.16 2.89 -13.52
N THR A 154 -0.09 4.19 -13.68
CA THR A 154 0.06 5.17 -12.60
C THR A 154 -1.30 5.73 -12.22
N PHE A 155 -1.61 5.64 -10.93
CA PHE A 155 -2.87 6.13 -10.35
C PHE A 155 -2.57 7.27 -9.38
N THR A 156 -3.26 8.38 -9.59
CA THR A 156 -3.11 9.58 -8.76
C THR A 156 -4.43 9.92 -8.08
N LEU A 157 -4.33 10.48 -6.88
CA LEU A 157 -5.45 11.16 -6.23
C LEU A 157 -5.82 12.47 -6.97
N PRO A 158 -7.01 13.06 -6.70
CA PRO A 158 -7.41 14.34 -7.29
C PRO A 158 -6.51 15.50 -6.85
N SER A 159 -6.61 16.64 -7.54
CA SER A 159 -5.99 17.88 -7.09
C SER A 159 -6.78 18.50 -5.94
N TYR A 160 -6.05 19.05 -4.96
CA TYR A 160 -6.60 19.77 -3.80
C TYR A 160 -6.39 21.29 -3.90
N GLY A 161 -5.80 21.76 -5.00
CA GLY A 161 -5.35 23.13 -5.18
C GLY A 161 -3.98 23.18 -5.86
N ARG A 162 -3.64 24.34 -6.44
CA ARG A 162 -2.37 24.54 -7.13
C ARG A 162 -1.23 24.66 -6.13
N VAL A 163 -0.10 23.99 -6.40
CA VAL A 163 1.11 24.03 -5.57
C VAL A 163 2.32 24.54 -6.35
N ARG A 164 3.24 25.21 -5.65
CA ARG A 164 4.56 25.63 -6.15
C ARG A 164 5.52 24.42 -6.28
N PRO A 165 6.71 24.59 -6.90
CA PRO A 165 7.69 23.51 -7.06
C PRO A 165 8.14 22.85 -5.74
N ASP A 166 8.19 23.62 -4.66
CA ASP A 166 8.51 23.19 -3.29
C ASP A 166 7.33 22.49 -2.57
N GLY A 167 6.15 22.43 -3.21
CA GLY A 167 4.94 21.87 -2.64
C GLY A 167 4.11 22.85 -1.81
N THR A 168 4.51 24.10 -1.62
CA THR A 168 3.66 25.07 -0.91
C THR A 168 2.40 25.40 -1.74
N PRO A 169 1.20 25.49 -1.13
CA PRO A 169 0.01 25.92 -1.86
C PRO A 169 0.18 27.34 -2.41
N VAL A 170 -0.22 27.55 -3.67
CA VAL A 170 -0.19 28.88 -4.30
C VAL A 170 -1.09 29.84 -3.54
N ASP A 171 -2.29 29.36 -3.19
CA ASP A 171 -3.27 30.03 -2.34
C ASP A 171 -3.53 29.11 -1.13
N PRO A 172 -2.95 29.41 0.04
CA PRO A 172 -3.14 28.61 1.25
C PRO A 172 -4.59 28.56 1.72
N ASP A 173 -5.38 29.62 1.56
CA ASP A 173 -6.75 29.69 2.09
C ASP A 173 -7.73 28.88 1.25
N ARG A 174 -7.41 28.66 -0.04
CA ARG A 174 -8.23 27.86 -0.96
C ARG A 174 -7.80 26.41 -1.11
N TYR A 175 -6.66 26.02 -0.53
CA TYR A 175 -6.18 24.64 -0.63
C TYR A 175 -6.99 23.71 0.28
N ASP A 176 -7.49 22.61 -0.26
CA ASP A 176 -8.29 21.64 0.49
C ASP A 176 -7.40 20.68 1.29
N TYR A 177 -6.86 21.17 2.41
CA TYR A 177 -6.00 20.37 3.31
C TYR A 177 -6.74 19.18 3.90
N ARG A 178 -8.02 19.38 4.22
CA ARG A 178 -8.85 18.37 4.85
C ARG A 178 -9.00 17.17 3.94
N ARG A 179 -9.39 17.39 2.69
CA ARG A 179 -9.52 16.33 1.70
C ARG A 179 -8.17 15.69 1.41
N ALA A 180 -7.10 16.47 1.27
CA ALA A 180 -5.76 15.94 1.05
C ALA A 180 -5.33 14.94 2.14
N ALA A 181 -5.58 15.28 3.41
CA ALA A 181 -5.27 14.41 4.54
C ALA A 181 -6.13 13.14 4.56
N LEU A 182 -7.44 13.26 4.34
CA LEU A 182 -8.35 12.11 4.37
C LEU A 182 -8.15 11.17 3.19
N ASP A 183 -7.94 11.71 1.98
CA ASP A 183 -7.64 10.89 0.81
C ASP A 183 -6.32 10.14 1.00
N ALA A 184 -5.31 10.75 1.63
CA ALA A 184 -4.06 10.07 1.96
C ALA A 184 -4.25 8.97 3.02
N MET A 185 -4.97 9.25 4.11
CA MET A 185 -5.25 8.29 5.19
C MET A 185 -5.98 7.03 4.69
N HIS A 186 -6.86 7.20 3.69
CA HIS A 186 -7.70 6.13 3.17
C HIS A 186 -7.26 5.61 1.79
N PHE A 187 -6.13 6.09 1.27
CA PHE A 187 -5.57 5.63 0.00
C PHE A 187 -5.37 4.12 -0.09
N PRO A 188 -4.86 3.41 0.95
CA PRO A 188 -4.70 1.96 0.89
C PRO A 188 -6.03 1.23 0.60
N LYS A 189 -7.11 1.65 1.27
CA LYS A 189 -8.45 1.09 1.04
C LYS A 189 -8.96 1.35 -0.37
N LEU A 190 -8.61 2.48 -0.98
CA LEU A 190 -8.93 2.76 -2.38
C LEU A 190 -8.17 1.82 -3.32
N VAL A 191 -6.88 1.58 -3.05
CA VAL A 191 -6.03 0.65 -3.81
C VAL A 191 -6.53 -0.79 -3.70
N ASP A 192 -6.96 -1.24 -2.53
CA ASP A 192 -7.57 -2.57 -2.38
C ASP A 192 -8.82 -2.72 -3.26
N ARG A 193 -9.69 -1.70 -3.24
CA ARG A 193 -10.90 -1.69 -4.07
C ARG A 193 -10.58 -1.65 -5.56
N LEU A 194 -9.53 -0.95 -5.97
CA LEU A 194 -9.05 -0.94 -7.35
C LEU A 194 -8.74 -2.37 -7.82
N TRP A 195 -7.94 -3.12 -7.05
CA TRP A 195 -7.55 -4.47 -7.43
C TRP A 195 -8.72 -5.46 -7.39
N GLN A 196 -9.61 -5.34 -6.40
CA GLN A 196 -10.84 -6.15 -6.35
C GLN A 196 -11.72 -5.89 -7.58
N ASN A 197 -11.95 -4.62 -7.92
CA ASN A 197 -12.75 -4.23 -9.09
C ASN A 197 -12.09 -4.69 -10.39
N LEU A 198 -10.77 -4.56 -10.50
CA LEU A 198 -10.04 -4.98 -11.70
C LEU A 198 -10.15 -6.49 -11.91
N ARG A 199 -9.94 -7.31 -10.86
CA ARG A 199 -10.09 -8.77 -10.92
C ARG A 199 -11.51 -9.20 -11.30
N ARG A 200 -12.53 -8.54 -10.76
CA ARG A 200 -13.94 -8.78 -11.11
C ARG A 200 -14.25 -8.39 -12.56
N ALA A 201 -13.69 -7.28 -13.02
CA ALA A 201 -13.89 -6.77 -14.37
C ALA A 201 -13.17 -7.59 -15.43
N THR A 202 -12.03 -8.19 -15.10
CA THR A 202 -11.21 -8.95 -16.05
C THR A 202 -11.40 -10.46 -15.96
N GLY A 203 -11.97 -10.97 -14.86
CA GLY A 203 -12.24 -12.41 -14.70
C GLY A 203 -11.00 -13.25 -14.42
N TYR A 204 -9.91 -12.68 -13.92
CA TYR A 204 -8.71 -13.45 -13.54
C TYR A 204 -7.97 -12.85 -12.35
N ARG A 205 -7.10 -13.64 -11.71
CA ARG A 205 -6.28 -13.20 -10.57
C ARG A 205 -5.14 -12.29 -11.04
N VAL A 206 -5.45 -11.01 -11.26
CA VAL A 206 -4.48 -9.98 -11.69
C VAL A 206 -3.28 -9.92 -10.74
N GLN A 207 -2.11 -10.33 -11.23
CA GLN A 207 -0.84 -10.15 -10.53
C GLN A 207 -0.26 -8.77 -10.84
N TYR A 208 0.31 -8.15 -9.81
CA TYR A 208 0.94 -6.85 -9.93
C TYR A 208 2.13 -6.73 -8.97
N PHE A 209 3.06 -5.86 -9.33
CA PHE A 209 4.01 -5.25 -8.39
C PHE A 209 3.69 -3.77 -8.35
N ALA A 210 3.63 -3.19 -7.16
CA ALA A 210 3.35 -1.78 -7.04
C ALA A 210 4.26 -1.10 -6.03
N ALA A 211 4.46 0.20 -6.26
CA ALA A 211 5.13 1.11 -5.36
C ALA A 211 4.22 2.31 -5.13
N VAL A 212 4.12 2.73 -3.87
CA VAL A 212 3.52 4.01 -3.51
C VAL A 212 4.66 5.00 -3.34
N GLU A 213 4.58 6.14 -4.03
CA GLU A 213 5.53 7.23 -3.81
C GLU A 213 4.78 8.53 -3.51
N PRO A 214 5.43 9.45 -2.79
CA PRO A 214 4.84 10.75 -2.50
C PRO A 214 4.98 11.68 -3.70
N GLN A 215 3.87 12.27 -4.13
CA GLN A 215 3.88 13.46 -4.97
C GLN A 215 4.14 14.70 -4.11
N ARG A 216 4.08 15.91 -4.70
CA ARG A 216 4.14 17.18 -3.95
C ARG A 216 3.11 17.18 -2.82
N ARG A 217 3.51 17.73 -1.67
CA ARG A 217 2.78 17.65 -0.38
C ARG A 217 2.42 16.24 0.06
N LEU A 218 3.22 15.25 -0.31
CA LEU A 218 3.07 13.85 0.11
C LEU A 218 1.75 13.22 -0.33
N ALA A 219 1.07 13.78 -1.35
CA ALA A 219 -0.11 13.15 -1.91
C ALA A 219 0.28 11.77 -2.50
N PRO A 220 -0.32 10.66 -2.04
CA PRO A 220 0.05 9.35 -2.53
C PRO A 220 -0.25 9.16 -4.02
N HIS A 221 0.68 8.55 -4.74
CA HIS A 221 0.43 7.97 -6.06
C HIS A 221 0.92 6.52 -6.11
N LEU A 222 0.19 5.68 -6.84
CA LEU A 222 0.51 4.27 -7.02
C LEU A 222 1.07 4.06 -8.43
N HIS A 223 2.25 3.48 -8.51
CA HIS A 223 2.79 2.92 -9.74
C HIS A 223 2.66 1.40 -9.69
N ALA A 224 2.07 0.79 -10.71
CA ALA A 224 1.88 -0.65 -10.76
C ALA A 224 2.34 -1.23 -12.10
N ALA A 225 3.26 -2.19 -12.04
CA ALA A 225 3.47 -3.14 -13.12
C ALA A 225 2.43 -4.26 -12.97
N ILE A 226 1.67 -4.53 -14.02
CA ILE A 226 0.56 -5.47 -14.04
C ILE A 226 0.85 -6.55 -15.08
N ARG A 227 0.66 -7.81 -14.68
CA ARG A 227 0.85 -8.96 -15.56
C ARG A 227 -0.36 -9.14 -16.47
N GLY A 228 -0.11 -9.20 -17.78
CA GLY A 228 -1.15 -9.25 -18.81
C GLY A 228 -1.45 -7.89 -19.44
N ALA A 229 -2.35 -7.90 -20.43
CA ALA A 229 -2.87 -6.70 -21.06
C ALA A 229 -4.37 -6.59 -20.81
N ILE A 230 -4.76 -5.48 -20.21
CA ILE A 230 -6.16 -5.15 -19.93
C ILE A 230 -6.55 -4.00 -20.86
N PRO A 231 -7.69 -4.07 -21.57
CA PRO A 231 -8.11 -2.98 -22.45
C PRO A 231 -8.18 -1.64 -21.70
N ARG A 232 -7.58 -0.59 -22.28
CA ARG A 232 -7.51 0.75 -21.65
C ARG A 232 -8.89 1.30 -21.27
N GLN A 233 -9.93 0.95 -22.03
CA GLN A 233 -11.31 1.35 -21.71
C GLN A 233 -11.82 0.69 -20.43
N VAL A 234 -11.62 -0.63 -20.27
CA VAL A 234 -11.98 -1.36 -19.03
C VAL A 234 -11.24 -0.75 -17.85
N PHE A 235 -9.96 -0.46 -18.02
CA PHE A 235 -9.14 0.13 -16.98
C PHE A 235 -9.65 1.51 -16.54
N ARG A 236 -9.99 2.40 -17.49
CA ARG A 236 -10.60 3.71 -17.21
C ARG A 236 -11.95 3.58 -16.50
N GLN A 237 -12.78 2.63 -16.90
CA GLN A 237 -14.06 2.35 -16.25
C GLN A 237 -13.86 1.89 -14.80
N VAL A 238 -12.92 0.96 -14.57
CA VAL A 238 -12.57 0.48 -13.23
C VAL A 238 -12.10 1.62 -12.33
N VAL A 239 -11.18 2.47 -12.81
CA VAL A 239 -10.70 3.63 -12.06
C VAL A 239 -11.85 4.59 -11.72
N ALA A 240 -12.70 4.92 -12.70
CA ALA A 240 -13.85 5.80 -12.50
C ALA A 240 -14.91 5.23 -11.53
N ALA A 241 -15.09 3.90 -11.52
CA ALA A 241 -16.01 3.22 -10.62
C ALA A 241 -15.44 2.92 -9.23
N THR A 242 -14.13 3.12 -9.04
CA THR A 242 -13.45 2.79 -7.78
C THR A 242 -13.55 3.95 -6.79
N TYR A 243 -14.17 3.66 -5.64
CA TYR A 243 -14.30 4.58 -4.52
C TYR A 243 -14.24 3.84 -3.18
N HIS A 244 -13.93 4.57 -2.12
CA HIS A 244 -14.07 4.12 -0.75
C HIS A 244 -14.93 5.11 0.05
N GLN A 245 -15.95 4.62 0.76
CA GLN A 245 -16.82 5.43 1.61
C GLN A 245 -16.41 5.27 3.08
N VAL A 246 -16.24 6.39 3.76
CA VAL A 246 -15.90 6.45 5.18
C VAL A 246 -17.16 6.78 5.97
N TRP A 247 -17.62 5.82 6.76
CA TRP A 247 -18.80 5.94 7.61
C TRP A 247 -18.41 6.04 9.08
N TRP A 248 -17.81 7.17 9.42
CA TRP A 248 -17.39 7.53 10.77
C TRP A 248 -18.32 8.59 11.35
N PRO A 249 -18.41 8.72 12.68
CA PRO A 249 -19.03 9.88 13.32
C PRO A 249 -18.51 11.18 12.72
N ARG A 250 -19.33 12.24 12.69
CA ARG A 250 -18.97 13.51 12.05
C ARG A 250 -17.73 14.12 12.72
N PHE A 251 -16.72 14.45 11.92
CA PHE A 251 -15.45 15.05 12.35
C PHE A 251 -15.08 16.28 11.51
N ASP A 252 -16.08 16.98 10.98
CA ASP A 252 -15.93 18.19 10.17
C ASP A 252 -15.70 19.46 11.01
N ARG A 253 -15.97 19.40 12.32
CA ARG A 253 -15.73 20.50 13.26
C ARG A 253 -14.88 20.03 14.44
N PRO A 254 -13.81 20.75 14.81
CA PRO A 254 -13.07 20.47 16.03
C PRO A 254 -13.95 20.80 17.24
N VAL A 255 -14.21 19.81 18.08
CA VAL A 255 -14.96 19.98 19.35
C VAL A 255 -14.01 20.28 20.50
N PHE A 256 -12.84 19.61 20.50
CA PHE A 256 -11.77 19.80 21.46
C PHE A 256 -10.57 20.45 20.75
N THR A 257 -10.11 21.58 21.29
CA THR A 257 -8.97 22.37 20.81
C THR A 257 -7.92 22.47 21.92
N GLU A 258 -6.75 23.07 21.65
CA GLU A 258 -5.66 23.19 22.64
C GLU A 258 -6.14 23.78 23.98
N ASP A 259 -7.00 24.79 23.95
CA ASP A 259 -7.55 25.45 25.16
C ASP A 259 -8.69 24.66 25.85
N ARG A 260 -9.18 23.57 25.24
CA ARG A 260 -10.29 22.77 25.74
C ARG A 260 -10.08 21.31 25.36
N MET A 261 -9.07 20.69 25.94
CA MET A 261 -8.81 19.26 25.80
C MET A 261 -9.63 18.45 26.82
N PRO A 262 -10.09 17.24 26.46
CA PRO A 262 -10.74 16.36 27.41
C PRO A 262 -9.74 15.84 28.44
N VAL A 263 -10.25 15.50 29.63
CA VAL A 263 -9.42 15.00 30.74
C VAL A 263 -9.77 13.57 31.08
N TRP A 264 -8.78 12.79 31.47
CA TRP A 264 -9.01 11.43 31.95
C TRP A 264 -9.67 11.47 33.34
N SER A 265 -10.79 10.78 33.51
CA SER A 265 -11.46 10.57 34.79
C SER A 265 -11.22 9.13 35.25
N THR A 266 -10.68 8.97 36.46
CA THR A 266 -10.51 7.65 37.09
C THR A 266 -11.82 7.06 37.59
N GLU A 267 -12.85 7.87 37.83
CA GLU A 267 -14.16 7.39 38.29
C GLU A 267 -14.95 6.73 37.15
N VAL A 268 -14.83 7.29 35.94
CA VAL A 268 -15.52 6.79 34.75
C VAL A 268 -14.62 5.86 33.91
N GLU A 269 -13.33 5.76 34.27
CA GLU A 269 -12.31 5.06 33.49
C GLU A 269 -12.31 5.49 32.00
N GLY A 270 -12.44 6.80 31.78
CA GLY A 270 -12.62 7.35 30.44
C GLY A 270 -12.36 8.85 30.36
N TYR A 271 -12.33 9.37 29.14
CA TYR A 271 -12.21 10.81 28.90
C TYR A 271 -13.55 11.51 29.12
N VAL A 272 -13.52 12.66 29.81
CA VAL A 272 -14.68 13.53 30.05
C VAL A 272 -14.44 14.92 29.46
N ASP A 273 -15.52 15.62 29.10
CA ASP A 273 -15.45 17.04 28.74
C ASP A 273 -15.13 17.88 29.98
N LEU A 274 -14.07 18.69 29.93
CA LEU A 274 -13.63 19.51 31.05
C LEU A 274 -14.69 20.52 31.52
N ALA A 275 -15.53 21.03 30.61
CA ALA A 275 -16.52 22.06 30.92
C ALA A 275 -17.80 21.50 31.54
N THR A 276 -18.21 20.29 31.15
CA THR A 276 -19.48 19.68 31.59
C THR A 276 -19.29 18.53 32.57
N GLY A 277 -18.11 17.91 32.61
CA GLY A 277 -17.85 16.68 33.34
C GLY A 277 -18.48 15.44 32.70
N GLU A 278 -19.13 15.57 31.54
CA GLU A 278 -19.80 14.46 30.89
C GLU A 278 -18.80 13.51 30.22
N PRO A 279 -19.00 12.18 30.34
CA PRO A 279 -18.19 11.19 29.63
C PRO A 279 -18.28 11.36 28.11
N LEU A 280 -17.13 11.29 27.45
CA LEU A 280 -17.09 11.26 26.00
C LEU A 280 -17.57 9.92 25.48
N PRO A 281 -18.33 9.90 24.36
CA PRO A 281 -18.77 8.66 23.76
C PRO A 281 -17.55 7.83 23.33
N THR A 282 -17.63 6.53 23.59
CA THR A 282 -16.71 5.57 23.01
C THR A 282 -16.87 5.53 21.50
N TRP A 283 -15.87 4.96 20.82
CA TRP A 283 -15.96 4.74 19.37
C TRP A 283 -17.17 3.89 18.99
N GLY A 284 -17.46 2.84 19.76
CA GLY A 284 -18.60 1.96 19.55
C GLY A 284 -19.94 2.71 19.60
N GLU A 285 -20.16 3.48 20.67
CA GLU A 285 -21.37 4.30 20.83
C GLU A 285 -21.49 5.37 19.74
N GLY A 286 -20.37 5.95 19.30
CA GLY A 286 -20.34 6.86 18.16
C GLY A 286 -20.84 6.19 16.87
N LEU A 287 -20.43 4.94 16.62
CA LEU A 287 -20.92 4.18 15.47
C LEU A 287 -22.39 3.78 15.62
N ASP A 288 -22.86 3.45 16.84
CA ASP A 288 -24.26 3.12 17.09
C ASP A 288 -25.18 4.31 16.83
N ARG A 289 -24.77 5.52 17.25
CA ARG A 289 -25.50 6.76 16.93
C ARG A 289 -25.58 6.98 15.42
N LEU A 290 -24.47 6.78 14.71
CA LEU A 290 -24.44 6.89 13.25
C LEU A 290 -25.36 5.85 12.58
N ASP A 291 -25.38 4.61 13.08
CA ASP A 291 -26.25 3.57 12.55
C ASP A 291 -27.73 3.93 12.77
N ALA A 292 -28.11 4.46 13.94
CA ALA A 292 -29.46 4.96 14.22
C ALA A 292 -29.84 6.19 13.35
N GLU A 293 -28.90 7.11 13.10
CA GLU A 293 -29.09 8.22 12.16
C GLU A 293 -29.36 7.71 10.75
N LEU A 294 -28.63 6.67 10.31
CA LEU A 294 -28.78 6.06 8.98
C LEU A 294 -30.08 5.26 8.81
N GLU A 295 -30.65 4.74 9.90
CA GLU A 295 -31.97 4.11 9.91
C GLU A 295 -33.07 5.16 9.76
N THR A 296 -32.90 6.31 10.40
CA THR A 296 -33.84 7.44 10.35
C THR A 296 -33.77 8.19 9.01
N ASP A 297 -32.56 8.43 8.50
CA ASP A 297 -32.29 9.03 7.20
C ASP A 297 -31.41 8.10 6.34
N PRO A 298 -32.04 7.24 5.52
CA PRO A 298 -31.31 6.39 4.58
C PRO A 298 -30.48 7.15 3.54
N GLY A 299 -30.77 8.43 3.32
CA GLY A 299 -30.09 9.32 2.38
C GLY A 299 -28.85 10.02 2.94
N LEU A 300 -28.55 9.85 4.24
CA LEU A 300 -27.40 10.49 4.89
C LEU A 300 -26.11 10.16 4.13
N PRO A 301 -25.32 11.16 3.69
CA PRO A 301 -24.10 10.91 2.93
C PRO A 301 -22.98 10.42 3.86
N PRO A 302 -22.03 9.61 3.32
CA PRO A 302 -20.83 9.24 4.05
C PRO A 302 -20.04 10.48 4.49
N THR A 303 -19.27 10.35 5.56
CA THR A 303 -18.46 11.45 6.10
C THR A 303 -17.33 11.83 5.16
N HIS A 304 -16.81 10.87 4.39
CA HIS A 304 -15.84 11.13 3.34
C HIS A 304 -15.95 10.09 2.21
N VAL A 305 -15.62 10.49 0.98
CA VAL A 305 -15.52 9.59 -0.17
C VAL A 305 -14.21 9.82 -0.90
N VAL A 306 -13.36 8.80 -0.91
CA VAL A 306 -12.09 8.81 -1.63
C VAL A 306 -12.29 8.24 -3.03
N ARG A 307 -11.66 8.86 -4.03
CA ARG A 307 -11.63 8.42 -5.44
C ARG A 307 -10.28 8.75 -6.06
N PHE A 308 -9.96 8.10 -7.17
CA PHE A 308 -8.85 8.53 -8.01
C PHE A 308 -9.18 9.85 -8.72
N GLY A 309 -8.13 10.58 -9.08
CA GLY A 309 -8.21 11.74 -9.96
C GLY A 309 -8.45 11.34 -11.41
N THR A 310 -8.49 12.34 -12.29
CA THR A 310 -8.71 12.13 -13.74
C THR A 310 -7.43 11.72 -14.48
N GLN A 311 -6.26 11.90 -13.86
CA GLN A 311 -4.98 11.52 -14.45
C GLN A 311 -4.77 10.02 -14.27
N LEU A 312 -4.59 9.35 -15.41
CA LEU A 312 -4.29 7.93 -15.50
C LEU A 312 -3.28 7.75 -16.63
N ASP A 313 -2.06 7.35 -16.29
CA ASP A 313 -1.06 6.97 -17.28
C ASP A 313 -1.06 5.45 -17.45
N LEU A 314 -1.15 4.99 -18.70
CA LEU A 314 -1.17 3.57 -19.07
C LEU A 314 -0.15 3.33 -20.17
N GLN A 315 0.89 2.57 -19.85
CA GLN A 315 1.95 2.17 -20.77
C GLN A 315 1.91 0.66 -20.98
N GLY A 316 2.29 0.20 -22.17
CA GLY A 316 2.09 -1.17 -22.63
C GLY A 316 0.98 -1.29 -23.65
#